data_AF-A0A5C4N5K6-F1
#
_entry.id   AF-A0A5C4N5K6-F1
#
_cell.length_a   1.000
_cell.length_b   1.000
_cell.length_c   1.000
_cell.angle_alpha   90.00
_cell.angle_beta   90.00
_cell.angle_gamma   90.00
#
_symmetry.space_group_name_H-M   'P 1'
#
loop_
_entity.id
_entity.type
_entity.pdbx_description
1 polymer ?
#
loop_
_entity_poly.entity_id
_entity_poly.type
_entity_poly.pdbx_seq_one_letter_code
_entity_poly.pdbx_strand_id
1 'polypeptide(L)' 'MKHRPPPPEQDDLLRPRLVDLIDLRHELVTLATLIDWEFFEREWAGFFPSATGR' A
#
# COMPACT_ATOMS: atom_id res chain seq x y z
N MET A 1 4.77 6.94 -26.62
CA MET A 1 4.30 5.54 -26.51
C MET A 1 3.07 5.55 -25.61
N LYS A 2 1.94 4.96 -26.04
CA LYS A 2 0.70 4.97 -25.25
C LYS A 2 0.87 4.00 -24.08
N HIS A 3 0.88 4.49 -22.84
CA HIS A 3 0.95 3.64 -21.65
C HIS A 3 -0.32 2.79 -21.59
N ARG A 4 -0.18 1.50 -21.86
CA ARG A 4 -1.23 0.51 -21.60
C ARG A 4 -1.31 0.38 -20.07
N PRO A 5 -2.53 0.39 -19.48
CA PRO A 5 -2.67 0.12 -18.05
C PRO A 5 -2.01 -1.22 -17.73
N PRO A 6 -1.29 -1.32 -16.60
CA PRO A 6 -0.69 -2.58 -16.20
C PRO A 6 -1.78 -3.66 -16.15
N PRO A 7 -1.48 -4.90 -16.58
CA PRO A 7 -2.42 -5.99 -16.45
C PRO A 7 -2.86 -6.13 -14.98
N PRO A 8 -4.09 -6.62 -14.72
CA PRO A 8 -4.55 -6.87 -13.35
C PRO A 8 -3.48 -7.68 -12.63
N GLU A 9 -3.17 -7.27 -11.39
CA GLU A 9 -2.11 -7.77 -10.54
C GLU A 9 -2.00 -9.30 -10.69
N GLN A 10 -1.11 -9.76 -11.57
CA GLN A 10 -0.77 -11.16 -11.59
C GLN A 10 -0.05 -11.37 -10.28
N ASP A 11 -0.49 -12.36 -9.51
CA ASP A 11 0.29 -12.89 -8.41
C ASP A 11 1.65 -13.27 -9.02
N ASP A 12 2.62 -12.38 -8.87
CA ASP A 12 3.93 -12.55 -9.47
C ASP A 12 4.56 -13.64 -8.62
N LEU A 13 4.35 -14.91 -9.03
CA LEU A 13 4.64 -16.13 -8.26
C LEU A 13 6.06 -16.19 -7.70
N LEU A 14 6.95 -15.34 -8.23
CA LEU A 14 8.36 -15.24 -7.89
C LEU A 14 8.69 -14.04 -6.99
N ARG A 15 7.74 -13.14 -6.72
CA ARG A 15 7.93 -12.04 -5.77
C ARG A 15 7.44 -12.45 -4.39
N PRO A 16 8.32 -12.48 -3.38
CA PRO A 16 7.90 -12.67 -2.00
C PRO A 16 6.92 -11.58 -1.61
N ARG A 17 5.79 -11.95 -0.99
CA ARG A 17 4.84 -10.94 -0.51
C ARG A 17 5.47 -10.22 0.67
N LEU A 18 5.14 -8.95 0.86
CA LEU A 18 5.65 -8.18 2.00
C LEU A 18 5.38 -8.89 3.33
N VAL A 19 4.21 -9.51 3.47
CA VAL A 19 3.81 -10.31 4.64
C VAL A 19 4.73 -11.51 4.91
N ASP A 20 5.39 -12.04 3.88
CA ASP A 20 6.35 -13.15 4.00
C ASP A 20 7.76 -12.65 4.38
N LEU A 21 8.01 -11.34 4.26
CA LEU A 21 9.31 -10.71 4.47
C LEU A 21 9.41 -9.97 5.83
N ILE A 22 8.29 -9.66 6.46
CA ILE A 22 8.25 -8.87 7.70
C ILE A 22 7.89 -9.71 8.91
N ASP A 23 8.47 -9.39 10.07
CA ASP A 23 8.02 -9.95 11.35
C ASP A 23 6.68 -9.31 11.72
N LEU A 24 5.60 -10.10 11.68
CA LEU A 24 4.25 -9.64 12.03
C LEU A 24 4.10 -9.29 13.52
N ARG A 25 5.04 -9.70 14.38
CA ARG A 25 5.08 -9.34 15.81
C ARG A 25 5.77 -8.00 16.05
N HIS A 26 6.34 -7.39 15.02
CA HIS A 26 7.01 -6.12 15.14
C HIS A 26 6.01 -5.03 15.56
N GLU A 27 6.44 -4.12 16.43
CA GLU A 27 5.56 -3.09 17.01
C GLU A 27 4.95 -2.17 15.95
N LEU A 28 5.66 -1.90 14.85
CA LEU A 28 5.12 -1.12 13.72
C LEU A 28 3.97 -1.84 12.99
N VAL A 29 4.01 -3.18 12.91
CA VAL A 29 2.91 -3.96 12.32
C VAL A 29 1.70 -3.89 13.24
N THR A 30 1.93 -4.01 14.55
CA THR A 30 0.87 -3.87 15.56
C THR A 30 0.28 -2.46 15.56
N LEU A 31 1.11 -1.43 15.45
CA LEU A 31 0.64 -0.05 15.34
C LEU A 31 -0.21 0.14 14.08
N ALA A 32 0.22 -0.42 12.94
CA ALA A 32 -0.53 -0.31 11.69
C ALA A 32 -1.93 -0.95 11.76
N THR A 33 -2.16 -1.97 12.58
CA THR A 33 -3.51 -2.54 12.75
C THR A 33 -4.41 -1.71 13.66
N LEU A 34 -3.84 -0.82 14.48
CA LEU A 34 -4.57 0.07 15.38
C LEU A 34 -4.91 1.43 14.74
N ILE A 35 -4.23 1.77 13.64
CA ILE A 35 -4.47 3.03 12.92
C ILE A 35 -5.74 2.90 12.07
N ASP A 36 -6.63 3.89 12.21
CA ASP A 36 -7.75 4.10 11.28
C ASP A 36 -7.22 4.75 9.99
N TRP A 37 -6.80 3.92 9.05
CA TRP A 37 -6.30 4.38 7.76
C TRP A 37 -7.37 5.05 6.89
N GLU A 38 -8.64 4.70 7.06
CA GLU A 38 -9.74 5.29 6.28
C GLU A 38 -9.98 6.75 6.69
N PHE A 39 -9.81 7.07 7.97
CA PHE A 39 -9.80 8.46 8.44
C PHE A 39 -8.71 9.28 7.74
N PHE A 40 -7.47 8.79 7.68
CA PHE A 40 -6.39 9.51 7.02
C PHE A 40 -6.63 9.67 5.51
N GLU A 41 -7.13 8.63 4.84
CA GLU A 41 -7.47 8.72 3.42
C GLU A 41 -8.53 9.80 3.18
N ARG A 42 -9.63 9.79 3.94
CA ARG A 42 -10.72 10.76 3.75
C ARG A 42 -10.31 12.19 4.09
N GLU A 43 -9.65 12.38 5.23
CA GLU A 43 -9.37 13.73 5.73
C GLU A 43 -8.14 14.34 5.05
N TRP A 44 -7.18 13.51 4.61
CA TRP A 44 -5.89 14.02 4.12
C TRP A 44 -5.65 13.86 2.62
N ALA A 45 -6.40 13.02 1.90
CA ALA A 45 -6.20 12.87 0.45
C ALA A 45 -6.27 14.20 -0.32
N GLY A 46 -7.09 15.15 0.15
CA GLY A 46 -7.22 16.48 -0.46
C GLY A 46 -5.98 17.38 -0.32
N PHE A 47 -5.03 17.06 0.57
CA PHE A 47 -3.80 17.84 0.71
C PHE A 47 -2.70 17.43 -0.27
N PHE A 48 -2.83 16.28 -0.94
CA PHE A 48 -1.81 15.78 -1.85
C PHE A 48 -2.16 16.11 -3.30
N PRO A 49 -1.25 16.80 -4.05
CA PRO A 49 -1.50 17.16 -5.45
C PRO A 49 -1.64 15.96 -6.40
N SER A 50 -1.21 14.78 -5.97
CA SER A 50 -1.21 13.54 -6.77
C SER A 50 -1.78 12.40 -5.95
N ALA A 51 -2.70 11.65 -6.56
CA ALA A 51 -3.26 10.41 -6.01
C ALA A 51 -2.30 9.22 -6.13
N THR A 52 -1.18 9.38 -6.85
CA THR A 52 -0.12 8.38 -6.94
C THR A 52 1.17 9.03 -6.44
N GLY A 53 1.79 8.46 -5.41
CA GLY A 53 3.10 8.89 -4.92
C GLY A 53 4.14 8.88 -6.05
N ARG A 54 5.16 9.74 -5.93
CA ARG A 54 6.27 9.83 -6.90
C ARG A 54 7.23 8.66 -6.80
#